data_AF-V5I461-F1
#
_entry.id   AF-V5I461-F1
#
_cell.length_a   1.000
_cell.length_b   1.000
_cell.length_c   1.000
_cell.angle_alpha   90.00
_cell.angle_beta   90.00
_cell.angle_gamma   90.00
#
_symmetry.space_group_name_H-M   'P 1'
#
loop_
_entity.id
_entity.type
_entity.pdbx_description
1 polymer ?
#
loop_
_entity_poly.entity_id
_entity_poly.type
_entity_poly.pdbx_seq_one_letter_code
_entity_poly.pdbx_strand_id
1 'polypeptide(L)'
;LFSKMEASAMSTSGASVSKSAENRHLVEELAADYSRFLKVDVSGDSHALEECIDDLLTRLDEFTGLINMVRSDDTLCLTHTLPDIFEKSKDLEQVYSRIDALESFIGTVRESVDAMEERVNEAENALGANSVKKFLSSLPSPLFAKKPAPQYKKQLRYEAPEIFRCSDYLESVSADDPLPTSASNFSLDTTASDRSLEEDCTPLSPVD
;
A
#
# COMPACT_ATOMS: atom_id res chain seq x y z
N LEU A 1 -32.11 -113.40 32.78
CA LEU A 1 -32.84 -112.12 32.58
C LEU A 1 -32.06 -110.91 33.13
N PHE A 2 -31.40 -111.01 34.29
CA PHE A 2 -30.60 -109.91 34.85
C PHE A 2 -29.41 -109.42 33.98
N SER A 3 -28.64 -110.32 33.33
CA SER A 3 -27.52 -109.88 32.46
C SER A 3 -27.94 -109.10 31.20
N LYS A 4 -29.21 -109.21 30.75
CA LYS A 4 -29.69 -108.49 29.56
C LYS A 4 -30.13 -107.05 29.89
N MET A 5 -30.34 -106.75 31.17
CA MET A 5 -30.76 -105.43 31.65
C MET A 5 -29.57 -104.51 31.95
N GLU A 6 -28.46 -105.08 32.43
CA GLU A 6 -27.21 -104.34 32.72
C GLU A 6 -26.50 -103.87 31.44
N ALA A 7 -26.54 -104.68 30.36
CA ALA A 7 -26.03 -104.29 29.05
C ALA A 7 -26.83 -103.14 28.38
N SER A 8 -28.12 -103.00 28.71
CA SER A 8 -28.99 -101.94 28.20
C SER A 8 -28.75 -100.60 28.94
N ALA A 9 -28.43 -100.65 30.24
CA ALA A 9 -28.07 -99.48 31.04
C ALA A 9 -26.67 -98.92 30.70
N MET A 10 -25.70 -99.80 30.40
CA MET A 10 -24.36 -99.39 29.96
C MET A 10 -24.37 -98.73 28.57
N SER A 11 -25.23 -99.21 27.66
CA SER A 11 -25.35 -98.66 26.29
C SER A 11 -26.12 -97.32 26.24
N THR A 12 -27.04 -97.09 27.18
CA THR A 12 -27.82 -95.83 27.28
C THR A 12 -27.06 -94.71 28.01
N SER A 13 -26.13 -95.04 28.91
CA SER A 13 -25.24 -94.06 29.56
C SER A 13 -24.20 -93.46 28.61
N GLY A 14 -23.74 -94.18 27.60
CA GLY A 14 -22.81 -93.65 26.59
C GLY A 14 -23.48 -92.66 25.62
N ALA A 15 -24.73 -92.91 25.25
CA ALA A 15 -25.48 -92.08 24.31
C ALA A 15 -25.97 -90.74 24.92
N SER A 16 -26.31 -90.70 26.21
CA SER A 16 -26.71 -89.47 26.91
C SER A 16 -25.53 -88.53 27.18
N VAL A 17 -24.35 -89.09 27.48
CA VAL A 17 -23.10 -88.33 27.63
C VAL A 17 -22.65 -87.77 26.28
N SER A 18 -22.82 -88.50 25.18
CA SER A 18 -22.57 -88.00 23.81
C SER A 18 -23.46 -86.80 23.46
N LYS A 19 -24.78 -86.91 23.66
CA LYS A 19 -25.72 -85.80 23.40
C LYS A 19 -25.47 -84.58 24.30
N SER A 20 -25.07 -84.80 25.55
CA SER A 20 -24.71 -83.68 26.45
C SER A 20 -23.42 -82.99 26.03
N ALA A 21 -22.47 -83.72 25.44
CA ALA A 21 -21.26 -83.12 24.89
C ALA A 21 -21.57 -82.33 23.60
N GLU A 22 -22.40 -82.88 22.72
CA GLU A 22 -22.89 -82.21 21.50
C GLU A 22 -23.65 -80.91 21.82
N ASN A 23 -24.56 -80.94 22.81
CA ASN A 23 -25.31 -79.75 23.22
C ASN A 23 -24.40 -78.67 23.83
N ARG A 24 -23.35 -79.05 24.58
CA ARG A 24 -22.38 -78.08 25.11
C ARG A 24 -21.57 -77.44 24.00
N HIS A 25 -21.12 -78.24 23.03
CA HIS A 25 -20.44 -77.73 21.84
C HIS A 25 -21.31 -76.74 21.06
N LEU A 26 -22.59 -77.07 20.83
CA LEU A 26 -23.52 -76.17 20.15
C LEU A 26 -23.75 -74.87 20.93
N VAL A 27 -23.85 -74.92 22.26
CA VAL A 27 -24.00 -73.72 23.09
C VAL A 27 -22.72 -72.88 23.07
N GLU A 28 -21.54 -73.49 23.12
CA GLU A 28 -20.27 -72.79 23.02
C GLU A 28 -20.08 -72.15 21.64
N GLU A 29 -20.44 -72.85 20.57
CA GLU A 29 -20.42 -72.34 19.19
C GLU A 29 -21.42 -71.19 19.01
N LEU A 30 -22.66 -71.35 19.50
CA LEU A 30 -23.68 -70.30 19.42
C LEU A 30 -23.28 -69.08 20.28
N ALA A 31 -22.76 -69.30 21.49
CA ALA A 31 -22.26 -68.23 22.34
C ALA A 31 -21.07 -67.51 21.71
N ALA A 32 -20.16 -68.24 21.06
CA ALA A 32 -19.06 -67.67 20.31
C ALA A 32 -19.58 -66.81 19.14
N ASP A 33 -20.54 -67.31 18.36
CA ASP A 33 -21.14 -66.56 17.24
C ASP A 33 -21.90 -65.32 17.72
N TYR A 34 -22.68 -65.41 18.80
CA TYR A 34 -23.37 -64.23 19.35
C TYR A 34 -22.40 -63.22 19.97
N SER A 35 -21.31 -63.68 20.60
CA SER A 35 -20.30 -62.78 21.18
C SER A 35 -19.59 -61.92 20.12
N ARG A 36 -19.51 -62.40 18.88
CA ARG A 36 -18.94 -61.64 17.75
C ARG A 36 -19.76 -60.40 17.41
N PHE A 37 -21.09 -60.47 17.51
CA PHE A 37 -21.96 -59.30 17.29
C PHE A 37 -21.81 -58.22 18.37
N LEU A 38 -21.35 -58.60 19.57
CA LEU A 38 -21.10 -57.66 20.68
C LEU A 38 -19.69 -57.04 20.62
N LYS A 39 -18.78 -57.66 19.85
CA LYS A 39 -17.41 -57.17 19.66
C LYS A 39 -17.39 -56.15 18.52
N VAL A 40 -17.90 -54.96 18.81
CA VAL A 40 -17.79 -53.81 17.89
C VAL A 40 -16.37 -53.26 17.99
N ASP A 41 -15.67 -53.23 16.86
CA ASP A 41 -14.37 -52.57 16.74
C ASP A 41 -14.59 -51.11 16.34
N VAL A 42 -14.33 -50.20 17.27
CA VAL A 42 -14.47 -48.74 17.10
C VAL A 42 -13.12 -48.07 16.89
N SER A 43 -12.02 -48.86 16.82
CA SER A 43 -10.66 -48.32 16.75
C SER A 43 -10.42 -47.50 15.49
N GLY A 44 -10.98 -47.92 14.36
CA GLY A 44 -10.89 -47.18 13.09
C GLY A 44 -11.61 -45.84 13.14
N ASP A 45 -12.84 -45.80 13.67
CA ASP A 45 -13.60 -44.56 13.80
C ASP A 45 -12.96 -43.60 14.83
N SER A 46 -12.39 -44.12 15.91
CA SER A 46 -11.62 -43.33 16.89
C SER A 46 -10.39 -42.70 16.24
N HIS A 47 -9.63 -43.47 15.49
CA HIS A 47 -8.42 -42.97 14.82
C HIS A 47 -8.76 -41.91 13.76
N ALA A 48 -9.82 -42.13 12.96
CA ALA A 48 -10.27 -41.15 11.98
C ALA A 48 -10.75 -39.84 12.64
N LEU A 49 -11.38 -39.93 13.82
CA LEU A 49 -11.76 -38.76 14.61
C LEU A 49 -10.53 -38.02 15.15
N GLU A 50 -9.54 -38.74 15.66
CA GLU A 50 -8.28 -38.17 16.16
C GLU A 50 -7.53 -37.41 15.05
N GLU A 51 -7.37 -38.03 13.86
CA GLU A 51 -6.78 -37.36 12.69
C GLU A 51 -7.55 -36.10 12.28
N CYS A 52 -8.89 -36.15 12.33
CA CYS A 52 -9.72 -34.99 12.01
C CYS A 52 -9.57 -33.86 13.02
N ILE A 53 -9.45 -34.20 14.31
CA ILE A 53 -9.19 -33.21 15.37
C ILE A 53 -7.83 -32.56 15.16
N ASP A 54 -6.79 -33.34 14.87
CA ASP A 54 -5.44 -32.82 14.65
C ASP A 54 -5.36 -31.90 13.42
N ASP A 55 -6.03 -32.25 12.31
CA ASP A 55 -6.16 -31.37 11.13
C ASP A 55 -6.86 -30.06 11.50
N LEU A 56 -7.98 -30.12 12.23
CA LEU A 56 -8.73 -28.93 12.64
C LEU A 56 -7.93 -28.04 13.61
N LEU A 57 -7.17 -28.63 14.52
CA LEU A 57 -6.29 -27.90 15.43
C LEU A 57 -5.17 -27.20 14.67
N THR A 58 -4.56 -27.87 13.69
CA THR A 58 -3.54 -27.29 12.82
C THR A 58 -4.09 -26.10 12.04
N ARG A 59 -5.27 -26.27 11.41
CA ARG A 59 -5.92 -25.20 10.65
C ARG A 59 -6.35 -24.02 11.51
N LEU A 60 -6.72 -24.26 12.78
CA LEU A 60 -7.04 -23.20 13.73
C LEU A 60 -5.80 -22.37 14.10
N ASP A 61 -4.65 -23.03 14.29
CA ASP A 61 -3.38 -22.36 14.55
C ASP A 61 -2.96 -21.49 13.36
N GLU A 62 -3.06 -22.03 12.14
CA GLU A 62 -2.84 -21.27 10.90
C GLU A 62 -3.76 -20.06 10.79
N PHE A 63 -5.07 -20.24 11.04
CA PHE A 63 -6.03 -19.15 11.02
C PHE A 63 -5.72 -18.06 12.06
N THR A 64 -5.25 -18.47 13.24
CA THR A 64 -4.79 -17.55 14.27
C THR A 64 -3.55 -16.78 13.82
N GLY A 65 -2.62 -17.45 13.13
CA GLY A 65 -1.47 -16.81 12.47
C GLY A 65 -1.89 -15.75 11.46
N LEU A 66 -2.86 -16.07 10.59
CA LEU A 66 -3.39 -15.12 9.60
C LEU A 66 -4.06 -13.91 10.25
N ILE A 67 -4.86 -14.10 11.31
CA ILE A 67 -5.47 -12.99 12.06
C ILE A 67 -4.39 -12.09 12.66
N ASN A 68 -3.35 -12.67 13.25
CA ASN A 68 -2.26 -11.89 13.85
C ASN A 68 -1.52 -11.06 12.79
N MET A 69 -1.32 -11.63 11.60
CA MET A 69 -0.72 -10.92 10.47
C MET A 69 -1.59 -9.73 10.04
N VAL A 70 -2.90 -9.94 9.83
CA VAL A 70 -3.84 -8.87 9.47
C VAL A 70 -3.87 -7.77 10.53
N ARG A 71 -3.93 -8.15 11.82
CA ARG A 71 -3.91 -7.18 12.92
C ARG A 71 -2.62 -6.38 12.97
N SER A 72 -1.48 -7.02 12.69
CA SER A 72 -0.19 -6.34 12.61
C SER A 72 -0.15 -5.36 11.44
N ASP A 73 -0.68 -5.74 10.29
CA ASP A 73 -0.75 -4.89 9.09
C ASP A 73 -1.68 -3.69 9.31
N ASP A 74 -2.87 -3.92 9.88
CA ASP A 74 -3.80 -2.86 10.28
C ASP A 74 -3.11 -1.87 11.25
N THR A 75 -2.36 -2.40 12.21
CA THR A 75 -1.62 -1.57 13.18
C THR A 75 -0.56 -0.73 12.47
N LEU A 76 0.23 -1.31 11.58
CA LEU A 76 1.23 -0.60 10.78
C LEU A 76 0.57 0.50 9.94
N CYS A 77 -0.49 0.15 9.21
CA CYS A 77 -1.20 1.05 8.32
C CYS A 77 -1.82 2.24 9.07
N LEU A 78 -2.54 1.98 10.16
CA LEU A 78 -3.24 3.02 10.91
C LEU A 78 -2.33 3.87 11.79
N THR A 79 -1.23 3.30 12.28
CA THR A 79 -0.33 4.00 13.21
C THR A 79 0.80 4.74 12.50
N HIS A 80 1.24 4.24 11.36
CA HIS A 80 2.38 4.80 10.63
C HIS A 80 1.99 5.25 9.23
N THR A 81 1.60 4.31 8.36
CA THR A 81 1.47 4.60 6.92
C THR A 81 0.47 5.71 6.62
N LEU A 82 -0.73 5.66 7.22
CA LEU A 82 -1.78 6.63 6.95
C LEU A 82 -1.45 8.03 7.55
N PRO A 83 -0.98 8.16 8.80
CA PRO A 83 -0.45 9.42 9.32
C PRO A 83 0.67 10.01 8.47
N ASP A 84 1.63 9.21 8.03
CA ASP A 84 2.77 9.67 7.22
C ASP A 84 2.30 10.19 5.86
N ILE A 85 1.36 9.50 5.21
CA ILE A 85 0.73 9.97 3.97
C ILE A 85 0.00 11.28 4.19
N PHE A 86 -0.72 11.42 5.31
CA PHE A 86 -1.45 12.64 5.63
C PHE A 86 -0.51 13.82 5.89
N GLU A 87 0.59 13.61 6.60
CA GLU A 87 1.62 14.63 6.81
C GLU A 87 2.25 15.05 5.47
N LYS A 88 2.62 14.10 4.62
CA LYS A 88 3.15 14.41 3.29
C LYS A 88 2.13 15.12 2.40
N SER A 89 0.85 14.83 2.56
CA SER A 89 -0.21 15.56 1.86
C SER A 89 -0.29 17.03 2.30
N LYS A 90 0.00 17.34 3.57
CA LYS A 90 0.09 18.73 4.06
C LYS A 90 1.33 19.43 3.53
N ASP A 91 2.47 18.73 3.47
CA ASP A 91 3.69 19.28 2.86
C ASP A 91 3.42 19.69 1.41
N LEU A 92 2.64 18.90 0.67
CA LEU A 92 2.23 19.23 -0.70
C LEU A 92 1.34 20.48 -0.78
N GLU A 93 0.45 20.71 0.20
CA GLU A 93 -0.38 21.91 0.27
C GLU A 93 0.47 23.19 0.35
N GLN A 94 1.58 23.15 1.09
CA GLN A 94 2.54 24.25 1.16
C GLN A 94 3.21 24.50 -0.20
N VAL A 95 3.56 23.42 -0.92
CA VAL A 95 4.12 23.53 -2.28
C VAL A 95 3.11 24.15 -3.23
N TYR A 96 1.84 23.73 -3.20
CA TYR A 96 0.79 24.33 -4.04
C TYR A 96 0.58 25.80 -3.74
N SER A 97 0.53 26.19 -2.46
CA SER A 97 0.43 27.60 -2.08
C SER A 97 1.60 28.45 -2.61
N ARG A 98 2.80 27.88 -2.65
CA ARG A 98 3.97 28.55 -3.22
C ARG A 98 3.90 28.66 -4.74
N ILE A 99 3.33 27.67 -5.42
CA ILE A 99 3.07 27.74 -6.86
C ILE A 99 2.05 28.86 -7.15
N ASP A 100 0.94 28.91 -6.41
CA ASP A 100 -0.09 29.94 -6.59
C ASP A 100 0.46 31.36 -6.37
N ALA A 101 1.31 31.55 -5.34
CA ALA A 101 1.98 32.82 -5.08
C ALA A 101 2.91 33.22 -6.24
N LEU A 102 3.65 32.25 -6.81
CA LEU A 102 4.52 32.49 -7.94
C LEU A 102 3.70 32.84 -9.21
N GLU A 103 2.58 32.17 -9.45
CA GLU A 103 1.69 32.47 -10.57
C GLU A 103 1.11 33.89 -10.45
N SER A 104 0.66 34.29 -9.26
CA SER A 104 0.20 35.65 -8.99
C SER A 104 1.30 36.69 -9.24
N PHE A 105 2.51 36.43 -8.77
CA PHE A 105 3.66 37.30 -8.98
C PHE A 105 3.98 37.46 -10.47
N ILE A 106 3.98 36.37 -11.24
CA ILE A 106 4.17 36.41 -12.70
C ILE A 106 3.08 37.25 -13.36
N GLY A 107 1.83 37.16 -12.89
CA GLY A 107 0.73 38.03 -13.33
C GLY A 107 1.04 39.51 -13.16
N THR A 108 1.50 39.93 -11.97
CA THR A 108 1.89 41.32 -11.72
C THR A 108 3.07 41.77 -12.57
N VAL A 109 4.10 40.93 -12.72
CA VAL A 109 5.27 41.22 -13.58
C VAL A 109 4.81 41.47 -15.02
N ARG A 110 3.90 40.63 -15.52
CA ARG A 110 3.34 40.76 -16.86
C ARG A 110 2.61 42.10 -17.03
N GLU A 111 1.70 42.44 -16.12
CA GLU A 111 0.98 43.73 -16.16
C GLU A 111 1.93 44.93 -16.13
N SER A 112 2.99 44.86 -15.32
CA SER A 112 4.00 45.91 -15.26
C SER A 112 4.79 46.05 -16.57
N VAL A 113 5.12 44.93 -17.23
CA VAL A 113 5.83 44.95 -18.52
C VAL A 113 4.93 45.46 -19.63
N ASP A 114 3.67 45.01 -19.68
CA ASP A 114 2.67 45.47 -20.66
C ASP A 114 2.46 46.99 -20.54
N ALA A 115 2.32 47.51 -19.31
CA ALA A 115 2.18 48.95 -19.07
C ALA A 115 3.44 49.74 -19.44
N MET A 116 4.63 49.17 -19.25
CA MET A 116 5.89 49.80 -19.65
C MET A 116 6.01 49.85 -21.18
N GLU A 117 5.67 48.76 -21.88
CA GLU A 117 5.68 48.67 -23.34
C GLU A 117 4.72 49.69 -23.96
N GLU A 118 3.51 49.85 -23.40
CA GLU A 118 2.54 50.86 -23.83
C GLU A 118 3.12 52.27 -23.71
N ARG A 119 3.69 52.63 -22.55
CA ARG A 119 4.30 53.97 -22.35
C ARG A 119 5.49 54.22 -23.27
N VAL A 120 6.31 53.21 -23.56
CA VAL A 120 7.42 53.33 -24.52
C VAL A 120 6.85 53.61 -25.92
N ASN A 121 5.85 52.85 -26.35
CA ASN A 121 5.20 53.03 -27.65
C ASN A 121 4.54 54.43 -27.76
N GLU A 122 3.90 54.93 -26.70
CA GLU A 122 3.38 56.30 -26.65
C GLU A 122 4.49 57.36 -26.79
N ALA A 123 5.60 57.19 -26.08
CA ALA A 123 6.73 58.11 -26.14
C ALA A 123 7.38 58.11 -27.53
N GLU A 124 7.58 56.93 -28.14
CA GLU A 124 8.10 56.80 -29.50
C GLU A 124 7.18 57.45 -30.54
N ASN A 125 5.87 57.24 -30.43
CA ASN A 125 4.89 57.88 -31.31
C ASN A 125 4.87 59.41 -31.13
N ALA A 126 5.01 59.91 -29.91
CA ALA A 126 5.08 61.34 -29.63
C ALA A 126 6.39 61.99 -30.12
N LEU A 127 7.50 61.26 -30.06
CA LEU A 127 8.84 61.74 -30.43
C LEU A 127 9.25 61.42 -31.87
N GLY A 128 8.41 60.67 -32.61
CA GLY A 128 8.69 60.13 -33.95
C GLY A 128 9.28 61.13 -34.95
N ALA A 129 9.78 60.61 -36.08
CA ALA A 129 10.68 61.24 -37.08
C ALA A 129 10.47 62.73 -37.47
N ASN A 130 9.35 63.34 -37.12
CA ASN A 130 9.09 64.77 -37.27
C ASN A 130 9.70 65.63 -36.14
N SER A 131 10.01 65.07 -34.97
CA SER A 131 10.67 65.80 -33.87
C SER A 131 12.10 66.18 -34.24
N VAL A 132 12.89 65.23 -34.79
CA VAL A 132 14.26 65.52 -35.28
C VAL A 132 14.28 66.57 -36.41
N LYS A 133 13.29 66.57 -37.31
CA LYS A 133 13.14 67.62 -38.33
C LYS A 133 12.82 68.98 -37.70
N LYS A 134 12.00 69.01 -36.64
CA LYS A 134 11.64 70.24 -35.90
C LYS A 134 12.82 70.79 -35.09
N PHE A 135 13.63 69.93 -34.47
CA PHE A 135 14.85 70.34 -33.76
C PHE A 135 15.91 70.90 -34.71
N LEU A 136 16.09 70.31 -35.90
CA LEU A 136 16.99 70.88 -36.92
C LEU A 136 16.45 72.18 -37.55
N SER A 137 15.12 72.34 -37.62
CA SER A 137 14.50 73.61 -38.06
C SER A 137 14.53 74.73 -37.01
N SER A 138 14.96 74.42 -35.78
CA SER A 138 15.08 75.37 -34.66
C SER A 138 16.50 75.98 -34.55
N LEU A 139 17.44 75.59 -35.40
CA LEU A 139 18.71 76.31 -35.52
C LEU A 139 18.42 77.74 -36.05
N PRO A 140 19.02 78.78 -35.47
CA PRO A 140 18.67 80.16 -35.80
C PRO A 140 19.07 80.48 -37.24
N SER A 141 18.10 80.48 -38.15
CA SER A 141 18.18 81.24 -39.40
C SER A 141 18.34 82.72 -39.05
N PRO A 142 19.25 83.47 -39.69
CA PRO A 142 19.51 84.84 -39.31
C PRO A 142 18.25 85.70 -39.54
N LEU A 143 17.81 86.30 -38.43
CA LEU A 143 17.05 87.55 -38.28
C LEU A 143 16.25 88.01 -39.51
N PHE A 144 14.98 87.64 -39.60
CA PHE A 144 13.83 88.47 -40.04
C PHE A 144 12.57 87.58 -40.19
N ALA A 145 11.86 87.27 -39.10
CA ALA A 145 10.49 86.77 -39.19
C ALA A 145 9.69 87.02 -37.90
N LYS A 146 8.43 87.39 -38.09
CA LYS A 146 7.46 87.88 -37.12
C LYS A 146 7.13 86.86 -36.01
N LYS A 147 6.79 87.36 -34.82
CA LYS A 147 6.30 86.60 -33.66
C LYS A 147 5.22 85.57 -34.05
N PRO A 148 5.43 84.27 -33.80
CA PRO A 148 4.34 83.30 -33.82
C PRO A 148 3.65 83.21 -32.46
N ALA A 149 2.36 82.90 -32.49
CA ALA A 149 1.46 82.70 -31.35
C ALA A 149 1.93 81.54 -30.42
N PRO A 150 1.51 81.52 -29.14
CA PRO A 150 1.97 80.51 -28.19
C PRO A 150 1.39 79.15 -28.56
N GLN A 151 2.22 78.30 -29.18
CA GLN A 151 1.89 76.91 -29.44
C GLN A 151 2.03 76.14 -28.12
N TYR A 152 0.89 75.71 -27.58
CA TYR A 152 0.79 74.93 -26.35
C TYR A 152 1.66 73.67 -26.49
N LYS A 153 2.80 73.66 -25.80
CA LYS A 153 3.68 72.49 -25.75
C LYS A 153 2.93 71.41 -24.96
N LYS A 154 2.59 70.28 -25.58
CA LYS A 154 2.32 69.06 -24.82
C LYS A 154 3.66 68.66 -24.18
N GLN A 155 3.88 69.10 -22.94
CA GLN A 155 5.01 68.65 -22.15
C GLN A 155 4.80 67.15 -21.90
N LEU A 156 5.67 66.31 -22.46
CA LEU A 156 5.84 64.94 -22.01
C LEU A 156 6.29 65.02 -20.56
N ARG A 157 5.34 64.86 -19.63
CA ARG A 157 5.63 64.79 -18.21
C ARG A 157 6.02 63.36 -17.91
N TYR A 158 7.27 63.16 -17.54
CA TYR A 158 7.75 61.87 -17.06
C TYR A 158 7.03 61.51 -15.76
N GLU A 159 6.47 60.31 -15.70
CA GLU A 159 5.95 59.69 -14.49
C GLU A 159 6.79 58.43 -14.22
N ALA A 160 7.30 58.33 -12.99
CA ALA A 160 8.15 57.22 -12.61
C ALA A 160 7.34 55.92 -12.59
N PRO A 161 7.85 54.81 -13.18
CA PRO A 161 7.17 53.52 -13.10
C PRO A 161 7.05 53.05 -11.65
N GLU A 162 5.96 52.36 -11.34
CA GLU A 162 5.80 51.67 -10.07
C GLU A 162 6.73 50.44 -10.06
N ILE A 163 7.62 50.37 -9.07
CA ILE A 163 8.61 49.30 -8.96
C ILE A 163 8.10 48.32 -7.91
N PHE A 164 7.61 47.17 -8.35
CA PHE A 164 7.24 46.09 -7.44
C PHE A 164 8.49 45.43 -6.87
N ARG A 165 8.40 44.94 -5.63
CA ARG A 165 9.46 44.18 -4.97
C ARG A 165 9.08 42.72 -4.90
N CYS A 166 9.96 41.83 -5.34
CA CYS A 166 9.70 40.38 -5.28
C CYS A 166 9.45 39.88 -3.85
N SER A 167 10.01 40.57 -2.85
CA SER A 167 9.77 40.27 -1.43
C SER A 167 8.29 40.35 -1.06
N ASP A 168 7.53 41.24 -1.68
CA ASP A 168 6.15 41.54 -1.29
C ASP A 168 5.16 40.47 -1.80
N TYR A 169 5.64 39.55 -2.66
CA TYR A 169 4.86 38.46 -3.25
C TYR A 169 5.38 37.08 -2.86
N LEU A 170 6.62 36.99 -2.35
CA LEU A 170 7.32 35.74 -2.03
C LEU A 170 7.71 35.66 -0.54
N GLU A 171 6.85 36.18 0.35
CA GLU A 171 7.08 36.26 1.80
C GLU A 171 7.34 34.90 2.50
N SER A 172 7.06 33.77 1.85
CA SER A 172 7.20 32.43 2.43
C SER A 172 8.50 31.69 2.13
N VAL A 173 9.50 32.32 1.51
CA VAL A 173 10.85 31.72 1.38
C VAL A 173 11.69 32.09 2.61
N SER A 174 11.27 31.64 3.79
CA SER A 174 12.17 31.62 4.94
C SER A 174 13.32 30.66 4.63
N ALA A 175 14.56 31.17 4.69
CA ALA A 175 15.78 30.40 4.46
C ALA A 175 15.98 29.22 5.43
N ASP A 176 15.16 29.12 6.47
CA ASP A 176 15.15 28.06 7.48
C ASP A 176 14.14 26.94 7.20
N ASP A 177 13.38 27.00 6.10
CA ASP A 177 12.55 25.88 5.64
C ASP A 177 13.35 25.11 4.57
N PRO A 178 14.20 24.13 4.96
CA PRO A 178 14.91 23.36 3.97
C PRO A 178 13.85 22.74 3.08
N LEU A 179 14.08 22.82 1.76
CA LEU A 179 13.45 21.96 0.77
C LEU A 179 13.21 20.59 1.44
N PRO A 180 12.04 19.94 1.33
CA PRO A 180 11.93 18.55 1.75
C PRO A 180 12.92 17.78 0.88
N THR A 181 14.16 17.68 1.37
CA THR A 181 15.20 16.83 0.82
C THR A 181 14.56 15.47 0.91
N SER A 182 14.30 14.90 -0.27
CA SER A 182 13.85 13.53 -0.47
C SER A 182 14.83 12.56 0.20
N ALA A 183 14.80 12.48 1.52
CA ALA A 183 15.15 11.27 2.24
C ALA A 183 13.93 10.37 2.10
N SER A 184 13.78 9.84 0.89
CA SER A 184 12.97 8.67 0.61
C SER A 184 13.50 7.53 1.49
N ASN A 185 12.97 7.42 2.70
CA ASN A 185 13.12 6.24 3.54
C ASN A 185 12.10 5.15 3.13
N PHE A 186 11.62 5.18 1.88
CA PHE A 186 10.89 4.06 1.32
C PHE A 186 11.91 2.96 0.99
N SER A 187 12.39 2.29 2.04
CA SER A 187 13.23 1.11 1.95
C SER A 187 12.35 -0.04 1.48
N LEU A 188 12.22 -0.16 0.16
CA LEU A 188 11.57 -1.26 -0.54
C LEU A 188 12.53 -2.45 -0.63
N ASP A 189 13.11 -2.85 0.51
CA ASP A 189 14.00 -4.01 0.61
C ASP A 189 13.47 -4.89 1.73
N THR A 190 12.56 -5.81 1.38
CA THR A 190 12.41 -7.15 1.96
C THR A 190 11.21 -7.80 1.26
N THR A 191 11.50 -8.64 0.27
CA THR A 191 10.80 -9.88 -0.14
C THR A 191 10.91 -10.13 -1.65
N ALA A 192 12.13 -10.29 -2.16
CA ALA A 192 12.36 -11.05 -3.39
C ALA A 192 13.81 -11.57 -3.40
N SER A 193 13.97 -12.86 -3.69
CA SER A 193 15.21 -13.66 -3.66
C SER A 193 15.57 -14.11 -2.24
N ASP A 194 15.55 -15.39 -1.87
CA ASP A 194 16.36 -16.44 -2.48
C ASP A 194 15.78 -17.83 -2.08
N ARG A 195 15.28 -18.59 -3.06
CA ARG A 195 15.11 -20.04 -2.94
C ARG A 195 16.03 -20.67 -3.98
N SER A 196 17.34 -20.59 -3.74
CA SER A 196 18.31 -21.48 -4.35
C SER A 196 18.28 -22.82 -3.62
N LEU A 197 18.04 -23.88 -4.40
CA LEU A 197 18.08 -25.27 -3.99
C LEU A 197 19.54 -25.63 -3.67
N GLU A 198 19.83 -25.92 -2.41
CA GLU A 198 21.04 -26.63 -2.02
C GLU A 198 20.63 -28.07 -1.69
N GLU A 199 20.81 -28.97 -2.65
CA GLU A 199 20.95 -30.40 -2.42
C GLU A 199 22.27 -30.61 -1.67
N ASP A 200 22.24 -30.87 -0.36
CA ASP A 200 23.44 -31.30 0.37
C ASP A 200 23.33 -32.76 0.83
N CYS A 201 24.40 -33.47 0.50
CA CYS A 201 24.57 -34.91 0.61
C CYS A 201 24.76 -35.34 2.07
N THR A 202 23.92 -36.27 2.53
CA THR A 202 24.20 -37.07 3.73
C THR A 202 25.54 -37.83 3.60
N PRO A 203 26.49 -37.69 4.54
CA PRO A 203 27.69 -38.51 4.55
C PRO A 203 27.40 -39.88 5.19
N LEU A 204 27.84 -40.93 4.48
CA LEU A 204 27.90 -42.31 4.94
C LEU A 204 28.62 -42.43 6.30
N SER A 205 27.99 -43.13 7.25
CA SER A 205 28.63 -43.59 8.48
C SER A 205 29.66 -44.69 8.18
N PRO A 206 30.81 -44.75 8.87
CA PRO A 206 31.75 -45.86 8.76
C PRO A 206 31.19 -47.10 9.45
N VAL A 207 31.47 -48.25 8.82
CA VAL A 207 31.20 -49.59 9.32
C VAL A 207 32.33 -49.98 10.27
N ASP A 208 31.97 -50.42 11.49
CA ASP A 208 32.72 -51.38 12.29
C ASP A 208 31.74 -52.46 12.79
#